data_AF-A0A7X8ZT52-F1
#
_entry.id   AF-A0A7X8ZT52-F1
#
_cell.length_a   1.000
_cell.length_b   1.000
_cell.length_c   1.000
_cell.angle_alpha   90.00
_cell.angle_beta   90.00
_cell.angle_gamma   90.00
#
_symmetry.space_group_name_H-M   'P 1'
#
loop_
_entity.id
_entity.type
_entity.pdbx_description
1 polymer ?
#
loop_
_entity_poly.entity_id
_entity_poly.type
_entity_poly.pdbx_seq_one_letter_code
_entity_poly.pdbx_strand_id
1 'polypeptide(L)' 'MNPETINWGFIGCGEVTKHKSGPAFQKVKNSTVVAVMSRDMENAQVYAKEQGIKKWY' A
#
# COMPACT_ATOMS: atom_id res chain seq x y z
N MET A 1 26.33 -0.21 2.89
CA MET A 1 25.26 0.61 2.30
C MET A 1 23.96 0.07 2.85
N ASN A 2 23.18 0.86 3.59
CA ASN A 2 21.82 0.46 3.93
C ASN A 2 21.09 0.26 2.59
N PRO A 3 20.51 -0.91 2.32
CA PRO A 3 19.71 -1.08 1.10
C PRO A 3 18.60 -0.04 1.14
N GLU A 4 18.60 0.86 0.14
CA GLU A 4 17.59 1.91 0.03
C GLU A 4 16.21 1.26 0.04
N THR A 5 15.36 1.68 0.98
CA THR A 5 14.01 1.14 1.10
C THR A 5 13.18 1.61 -0.08
N ILE A 6 12.64 0.67 -0.85
CA ILE A 6 11.78 0.94 -2.00
C ILE A 6 10.40 1.32 -1.48
N ASN A 7 9.94 2.52 -1.85
CA ASN A 7 8.64 3.04 -1.50
C ASN A 7 7.65 2.78 -2.63
N TRP A 8 6.59 2.05 -2.33
CA TRP A 8 5.55 1.68 -3.29
C TRP A 8 4.28 2.51 -3.11
N GLY A 9 3.61 2.75 -4.24
CA GLY A 9 2.25 3.28 -4.30
C GLY A 9 1.34 2.32 -5.06
N PHE A 10 0.15 2.04 -4.55
CA PHE A 10 -0.84 1.26 -5.29
C PHE A 10 -1.92 2.15 -5.90
N ILE A 11 -2.32 1.80 -7.12
CA ILE A 11 -3.46 2.40 -7.80
C ILE A 11 -4.51 1.30 -7.96
N GLY A 12 -5.61 1.43 -7.21
CA GLY A 12 -6.65 0.42 -7.08
C GLY A 12 -6.60 -0.29 -5.74
N CYS A 13 -7.63 -0.08 -4.92
CA CYS A 13 -7.80 -0.70 -3.61
C CYS A 13 -8.75 -1.90 -3.71
N GLY A 14 -8.30 -2.96 -4.41
CA GLY A 14 -9.09 -4.17 -4.64
C GLY A 14 -8.70 -5.36 -3.76
N GLU A 15 -9.50 -6.42 -3.77
CA GLU A 15 -9.30 -7.68 -3.03
C GLU A 15 -7.89 -8.26 -3.18
N VAL A 16 -7.32 -8.23 -4.38
CA VAL A 16 -5.98 -8.76 -4.66
C VAL A 16 -4.90 -7.96 -3.91
N THR A 17 -5.02 -6.63 -3.88
CA THR A 17 -4.08 -5.79 -3.13
C THR A 17 -4.23 -6.00 -1.63
N LYS A 18 -5.45 -6.25 -1.14
CA LYS A 18 -5.75 -6.50 0.28
C LYS A 18 -5.17 -7.83 0.78
N HIS A 19 -5.32 -8.89 -0.01
CA HIS A 19 -5.00 -10.25 0.45
C HIS A 19 -3.65 -10.80 -0.05
N LYS A 20 -3.17 -10.35 -1.21
CA LYS A 20 -1.94 -10.88 -1.83
C LYS A 20 -0.83 -9.85 -1.87
N SER A 21 -0.97 -8.84 -2.72
CA SER A 21 0.13 -7.94 -3.06
C SER A 21 0.55 -7.05 -1.88
N GLY A 22 -0.41 -6.38 -1.22
CA GLY A 22 -0.11 -5.46 -0.12
C GLY A 22 0.68 -6.09 1.01
N PRO A 23 0.25 -7.23 1.58
CA PRO A 23 1.00 -7.93 2.60
C PRO A 23 2.38 -8.42 2.12
N ALA A 24 2.50 -8.83 0.85
CA ALA A 24 3.78 -9.27 0.30
C ALA A 24 4.80 -8.12 0.26
N PHE A 25 4.39 -6.94 -0.22
CA PHE A 25 5.27 -5.76 -0.28
C PHE A 25 5.66 -5.23 1.11
N GLN A 26 4.85 -5.46 2.14
CA GLN A 26 5.21 -5.15 3.53
C GLN A 26 6.14 -6.19 4.18
N LYS A 27 6.08 -7.45 3.74
CA LYS A 27 6.92 -8.55 4.27
C LYS A 27 8.33 -8.58 3.66
N VAL A 28 8.49 -8.05 2.44
CA VAL A 28 9.78 -8.01 1.75
C VAL A 28 10.72 -7.01 2.42
N LYS A 29 11.97 -7.43 2.67
CA LYS A 29 13.00 -6.54 3.23
C LYS A 29 13.23 -5.35 2.31
N ASN A 30 13.34 -4.15 2.90
CA ASN A 30 13.58 -2.89 2.20
C ASN A 30 12.47 -2.53 1.21
N SER A 31 11.22 -2.92 1.52
CA SER A 31 10.05 -2.58 0.75
C SER A 31 8.97 -2.05 1.70
N THR A 32 8.31 -0.96 1.33
CA THR A 32 7.21 -0.38 2.10
C THR A 32 6.19 0.27 1.19
N VAL A 33 4.91 0.01 1.44
CA VAL A 33 3.82 0.71 0.75
C VAL A 33 3.50 1.98 1.52
N VAL A 34 3.71 3.13 0.89
CA VAL A 34 3.57 4.45 1.53
C VAL A 34 2.31 5.19 1.10
N ALA A 35 1.74 4.82 -0.06
CA ALA A 35 0.57 5.46 -0.63
C ALA A 35 -0.38 4.48 -1.32
N VAL A 36 -1.67 4.80 -1.34
CA VAL A 36 -2.66 4.15 -2.21
C VAL A 36 -3.52 5.19 -2.90
N MET A 37 -4.15 4.80 -3.99
CA MET A 37 -5.06 5.65 -4.76
C MET A 37 -6.25 4.83 -5.22
N SER A 38 -7.43 5.45 -5.22
CA SER A 38 -8.66 4.89 -5.81
C SER A 38 -9.48 6.01 -6.43
N ARG A 39 -10.34 5.69 -7.41
CA ARG A 39 -11.31 6.68 -7.93
C ARG A 39 -12.34 7.06 -6.87
N ASP A 40 -12.65 6.10 -6.00
CA ASP A 40 -13.45 6.31 -4.81
C ASP A 40 -12.52 6.61 -3.64
N MET A 41 -12.59 7.86 -3.17
CA MET A 41 -11.77 8.38 -2.09
C MET A 41 -12.03 7.67 -0.75
N GLU A 42 -13.28 7.31 -0.48
CA GLU A 42 -13.65 6.60 0.74
C GLU A 42 -13.03 5.19 0.73
N ASN A 43 -13.08 4.52 -0.42
CA ASN A 43 -12.42 3.23 -0.60
C ASN A 43 -10.89 3.32 -0.39
N ALA A 44 -10.21 4.36 -0.90
CA ALA A 44 -8.78 4.57 -0.67
C ALA A 44 -8.46 4.77 0.83
N GLN A 45 -9.25 5.59 1.51
CA GLN A 45 -9.08 5.88 2.93
C GLN A 45 -9.31 4.64 3.81
N VAL A 46 -10.37 3.89 3.54
CA VAL A 46 -10.69 2.65 4.26
C VAL A 46 -9.56 1.64 4.08
N TYR A 47 -9.13 1.42 2.83
CA TYR A 47 -8.03 0.50 2.53
C TYR A 47 -6.73 0.93 3.22
N ALA A 48 -6.37 2.23 3.15
CA ALA A 48 -5.17 2.74 3.79
C ALA A 48 -5.21 2.55 5.32
N LYS A 49 -6.37 2.78 5.95
CA LYS A 49 -6.56 2.57 7.38
C LYS A 49 -6.44 1.10 7.78
N GLU A 50 -7.07 0.20 7.01
CA GLU A 50 -6.99 -1.25 7.27
C GLU A 50 -5.57 -1.81 7.10
N GLN A 51 -4.78 -1.27 6.16
CA GLN A 51 -3.44 -1.75 5.82
C GLN A 51 -2.31 -0.95 6.49
N GLY A 52 -2.62 0.09 7.26
CA GLY A 52 -1.63 0.93 7.95
C GLY A 52 -0.80 1.84 7.04
N ILE A 53 -1.36 2.25 5.89
CA ILE A 53 -0.68 3.06 4.87
C ILE A 53 -0.88 4.55 5.18
N LYS A 54 0.21 5.33 5.12
CA LYS A 54 0.22 6.73 5.59
C LYS A 54 -0.45 7.72 4.65
N LYS A 55 -0.48 7.46 3.35
CA LYS A 55 -1.04 8.36 2.34
C LYS A 55 -2.11 7.64 1.51
N TRP A 56 -3.17 8.36 1.19
CA TRP A 56 -4.20 7.90 0.26
C TRP A 56 -4.65 9.08 -0.60
N TYR A 57 -5.08 8.78 -1.82
CA TYR A 57 -5.47 9.74 -2.85
C TYR A 57 -6.74 9.30 -3.57
#